data_AF-A0A923ZCQ4-F1
#
_entry.id   AF-A0A923ZCQ4-F1
#
_cell.length_a   1.000
_cell.length_b   1.000
_cell.length_c   1.000
_cell.angle_alpha   90.00
_cell.angle_beta   90.00
_cell.angle_gamma   90.00
#
_symmetry.space_group_name_H-M   'P 1'
#
loop_
_entity.id
_entity.type
_entity.pdbx_description
1 polymer ?
#
loop_
_entity_poly.entity_id
_entity_poly.type
_entity_poly.pdbx_seq_one_letter_code
_entity_poly.pdbx_strand_id
1 'polypeptide(L)' 'MGSFSLVHWVILILVVMLLFGRGRISDLMGDFAKGINSFKKGLADGDTPAAPAPPPAQVTSVPGTPVQPATDEVRR' A
#
# COMPACT_ATOMS: atom_id res chain seq x y z
N MET A 1 1.52 -1.18 -41.32
CA MET A 1 0.70 -0.21 -40.55
C MET A 1 0.42 -0.79 -39.15
N GLY A 2 1.41 -0.89 -38.25
CA GLY A 2 1.19 -1.56 -36.95
C GLY A 2 2.37 -1.46 -35.98
N SER A 3 3.57 -1.24 -36.51
CA SER A 3 4.81 -1.14 -35.74
C SER A 3 4.95 0.17 -34.94
N PHE A 4 4.12 1.18 -35.21
CA PHE A 4 4.21 2.48 -34.54
C PHE A 4 3.36 2.58 -33.27
N SER A 5 2.27 1.81 -33.12
CA SER A 5 1.36 2.00 -31.98
C SER A 5 1.96 1.49 -30.66
N LEU A 6 2.46 0.25 -30.67
CA LEU A 6 2.99 -0.37 -29.44
C LEU A 6 4.31 0.28 -28.99
N VAL A 7 5.22 0.55 -29.94
CA VAL A 7 6.51 1.19 -29.66
C VAL A 7 6.34 2.63 -29.20
N HIS A 8 5.39 3.39 -29.78
CA HIS A 8 5.12 4.77 -29.37
C HIS A 8 4.63 4.85 -27.92
N TRP A 9 3.72 3.97 -27.50
CA TRP A 9 3.25 3.91 -26.12
C TRP A 9 4.39 3.57 -25.14
N VAL A 10 5.28 2.64 -25.49
CA VAL A 10 6.46 2.32 -24.67
C VAL A 10 7.41 3.52 -24.56
N ILE A 11 7.67 4.22 -25.67
CA ILE A 11 8.52 5.42 -25.68
C ILE A 11 7.90 6.54 -24.83
N LEU A 12 6.58 6.76 -24.90
CA LEU A 12 5.90 7.74 -24.07
C LEU A 12 6.04 7.43 -22.57
N ILE A 13 5.80 6.17 -22.18
CA ILE A 13 5.98 5.73 -20.79
C ILE A 13 7.43 5.96 -20.34
N LEU A 14 8.41 5.65 -21.20
CA LEU A 14 9.83 5.86 -20.90
C LEU A 14 10.14 7.34 -20.68
N VAL A 15 9.66 8.22 -21.56
CA VAL A 15 9.86 9.67 -21.45
C VAL A 15 9.21 10.22 -20.18
N VAL A 16 7.97 9.80 -19.88
CA VAL A 16 7.27 10.21 -18.64
C VAL A 16 8.03 9.72 -17.40
N MET A 17 8.51 8.48 -17.39
CA MET A 17 9.31 7.94 -16.29
C MET A 17 10.62 8.73 -16.08
N LEU A 18 11.27 9.16 -17.16
CA LEU A 18 12.48 9.99 -17.10
C LEU A 18 12.20 11.41 -16.60
N LEU A 19 11.09 12.03 -17.02
CA LEU A 19 10.75 13.41 -16.67
C LEU A 19 10.27 13.53 -15.22
N PHE A 20 9.48 12.57 -14.75
CA PHE A 20 8.91 12.58 -13.41
C PHE A 20 9.78 11.82 -12.38
N GLY A 21 10.66 10.91 -12.83
CA GLY A 21 11.50 10.06 -11.98
C GLY A 21 10.71 9.00 -11.21
N ARG A 22 11.37 7.94 -10.70
CA ARG A 22 10.66 6.80 -10.07
C ARG A 22 9.95 7.12 -8.75
N GLY A 23 10.36 8.20 -8.07
CA GLY A 23 9.81 8.56 -6.76
C GLY A 23 8.43 9.20 -6.84
N ARG A 24 8.26 10.18 -7.74
CA ARG A 24 7.02 10.97 -7.83
C ARG A 24 5.83 10.16 -8.35
N ILE A 25 6.07 9.25 -9.28
CA ILE A 25 5.01 8.43 -9.89
C ILE A 25 4.42 7.44 -8.88
N SER A 26 5.24 6.88 -7.98
CA SER A 26 4.76 5.90 -6.98
C SER A 26 3.88 6.56 -5.92
N ASP A 27 4.27 7.73 -5.41
CA ASP A 27 3.46 8.46 -4.42
C ASP A 27 2.13 8.92 -5.04
N LEU A 28 2.16 9.50 -6.25
CA LEU A 28 0.93 9.87 -6.97
C LEU A 28 0.06 8.64 -7.27
N MET A 29 0.63 7.55 -7.78
CA MET A 29 -0.12 6.33 -8.07
C MET A 29 -0.76 5.75 -6.80
N GLY A 30 -0.11 5.86 -5.64
CA GLY A 30 -0.67 5.41 -4.37
C GLY A 30 -1.93 6.18 -3.97
N ASP A 31 -1.89 7.51 -4.07
CA ASP A 31 -3.03 8.38 -3.74
C ASP A 31 -4.16 8.25 -4.78
N PHE A 32 -3.80 8.20 -6.07
CA PHE A 32 -4.76 7.94 -7.15
C PHE A 32 -5.40 6.56 -7.02
N ALA A 33 -4.64 5.51 -6.70
CA ALA A 33 -5.16 4.16 -6.51
C ALA A 33 -6.13 4.07 -5.33
N LYS A 34 -5.84 4.72 -4.20
CA LYS A 34 -6.77 4.81 -3.06
C LYS A 34 -8.06 5.54 -3.42
N GLY A 35 -7.98 6.63 -4.18
CA GLY A 35 -9.15 7.37 -4.66
C GLY A 35 -10.04 6.52 -5.56
N ILE A 36 -9.46 5.87 -6.57
CA ILE A 36 -10.19 5.03 -7.54
C ILE A 36 -10.75 3.77 -6.84
N ASN A 37 -10.00 3.16 -5.92
CA ASN A 37 -10.46 1.96 -5.20
C ASN A 37 -11.62 2.29 -4.23
N SER A 38 -11.57 3.44 -3.56
CA SER A 38 -12.68 3.93 -2.72
C SER A 38 -13.93 4.25 -3.56
N PHE A 39 -13.76 4.81 -4.76
CA PHE A 39 -14.86 5.04 -5.69
C PHE A 39 -15.48 3.74 -6.17
N LYS A 40 -14.65 2.77 -6.59
CA LYS A 40 -15.11 1.43 -6.99
C LYS A 40 -15.81 0.71 -5.85
N LYS A 41 -15.29 0.82 -4.63
CA LYS A 41 -15.85 0.20 -3.43
C LYS A 41 -17.18 0.86 -3.03
N GLY A 42 -17.30 2.18 -3.11
CA GLY A 42 -18.56 2.89 -2.92
C GLY A 42 -19.63 2.56 -3.97
N LEU A 43 -19.25 2.29 -5.22
CA LEU A 43 -20.17 1.77 -6.24
C LEU A 43 -20.56 0.31 -5.99
N ALA A 44 -19.64 -0.52 -5.51
CA ALA A 44 -19.87 -1.94 -5.26
C ALA A 44 -20.64 -2.23 -3.96
N ASP A 45 -20.46 -1.42 -2.91
CA ASP A 45 -21.17 -1.51 -1.63
C ASP A 45 -22.67 -1.19 -1.76
N GLY A 46 -23.11 -0.63 -2.90
CA GLY A 46 -24.52 -0.51 -3.25
C GLY A 46 -25.24 -1.84 -3.48
N ASP A 47 -24.50 -2.94 -3.69
CA ASP A 47 -25.05 -4.24 -4.07
C ASP A 47 -24.57 -5.42 -3.19
N THR A 48 -23.66 -5.22 -2.21
CA THR A 48 -23.21 -6.32 -1.33
C THR A 48 -22.70 -5.80 0.03
N PRO A 49 -23.15 -6.35 1.18
CA PRO A 49 -22.60 -5.98 2.49
C PRO A 49 -21.12 -6.41 2.59
N ALA A 50 -20.21 -5.45 2.77
CA ALA A 50 -18.77 -5.69 2.83
C ALA A 50 -18.37 -6.65 3.97
N ALA A 51 -17.68 -7.73 3.62
CA ALA A 51 -16.94 -8.53 4.57
C ALA A 51 -15.79 -7.69 5.19
N PRO A 52 -15.49 -7.84 6.50
CA PRO A 52 -14.46 -7.06 7.18
C PRO A 52 -13.10 -7.28 6.51
N ALA A 53 -12.50 -6.20 5.98
CA ALA A 53 -11.12 -6.25 5.53
C ALA A 53 -10.24 -6.53 6.76
N PRO A 54 -9.33 -7.52 6.72
CA PRO A 54 -8.45 -7.80 7.84
C PRO A 54 -7.60 -6.55 8.14
N PRO A 55 -7.41 -6.20 9.43
CA PRO A 55 -6.65 -5.03 9.81
C PRO A 55 -5.24 -5.11 9.20
N PRO A 56 -4.71 -3.98 8.70
CA PRO A 56 -3.37 -3.95 8.14
C PRO A 56 -2.40 -4.50 9.19
N ALA A 57 -1.62 -5.50 8.79
CA ALA A 57 -0.60 -6.11 9.64
C ALA A 57 0.32 -5.00 10.13
N GLN A 58 0.12 -4.62 11.39
CA GLN A 58 0.99 -3.72 12.10
C GLN A 58 2.33 -4.44 12.14
N VAL A 59 3.34 -3.87 11.48
CA VAL A 59 4.73 -4.24 11.68
C VAL A 59 5.06 -4.00 13.14
N THR A 60 4.86 -5.01 13.97
CA THR A 60 5.40 -5.07 15.33
C THR A 60 6.91 -5.05 15.19
N SER A 61 7.47 -3.86 15.20
CA SER A 61 8.88 -3.66 15.53
C SER A 61 9.05 -4.17 16.96
N VAL A 62 9.56 -5.40 17.03
CA VAL A 62 10.21 -6.09 18.16
C VAL A 62 10.06 -5.39 19.52
N PRO A 63 9.36 -5.99 20.50
CA PRO A 63 9.47 -5.58 21.89
C PRO A 63 10.92 -5.86 22.33
N GLY A 64 11.71 -4.81 22.39
CA GLY A 64 13.05 -4.86 22.94
C GLY A 64 12.99 -5.11 24.44
N THR A 65 13.72 -6.14 24.85
CA THR A 65 14.34 -6.35 26.18
C THR A 65 13.53 -7.18 27.20
N PRO A 66 13.99 -8.40 27.52
CA PRO A 66 13.53 -9.12 28.69
C PRO A 66 14.16 -8.47 29.93
N VAL A 67 13.33 -7.95 30.84
CA VAL A 67 13.80 -7.55 32.18
C VAL A 67 12.99 -8.32 33.21
N GLN A 68 13.53 -9.49 33.54
CA GLN A 68 13.40 -10.15 34.83
C GLN A 68 14.80 -9.99 35.46
N PRO A 69 15.02 -9.69 36.75
CA PRO A 69 14.25 -10.18 37.90
C PRO A 69 14.06 -9.16 39.05
N ALA A 70 12.91 -9.20 39.74
CA ALA A 70 12.80 -8.62 41.08
C ALA A 70 11.97 -9.57 41.94
N THR A 71 12.70 -10.41 42.66
CA THR A 71 12.27 -11.25 43.76
C THR A 71 11.55 -10.41 44.81
N ASP A 72 10.31 -10.75 45.17
CA ASP A 72 9.72 -10.28 46.42
C ASP A 72 8.74 -11.33 46.98
N GLU A 73 9.16 -11.92 48.10
CA GLU A 73 8.35 -12.34 49.24
C GLU A 73 7.16 -13.32 49.07
N VAL A 74 7.36 -14.45 48.38
CA VAL A 74 6.60 -15.67 48.72
C VAL A 74 7.29 -16.39 49.88
N ARG A 75 7.39 -15.80 51.09
CA ARG A 75 7.72 -16.51 52.36
C ARG A 75 7.68 -15.61 53.62
N ARG A 76 6.51 -15.38 54.23
CA ARG A 76 6.24 -15.49 55.68
C ARG A 76 4.84 -15.02 56.07
#